data_AF-A0A7Y4IDV4-F1
#
_entry.id   AF-A0A7Y4IDV4-F1
#
_cell.length_a   1.000
_cell.length_b   1.000
_cell.length_c   1.000
_cell.angle_alpha   90.00
_cell.angle_beta   90.00
_cell.angle_gamma   90.00
#
_symmetry.space_group_name_H-M   'P 1'
#
loop_
_entity.id
_entity.type
_entity.pdbx_description
1 polymer ?
#
loop_
_entity_poly.entity_id
_entity_poly.type
_entity_poly.pdbx_seq_one_letter_code
_entity_poly.pdbx_strand_id
1 'polypeptide(L)'
;MSRPLQHLLLVEDDRAWRERLTVVAHAEGVKVSHAADGQEALDWLCTRPRASHPDLILLDLLLPRMDGWELYGQLRTNARLRHLGVLMFSGALSGQEPPLDGVVGYLRKPHAPEAVDGALRAQLRGLPELPARDSAEPYALHLPEDVSLPLRTLPGPLSHAVRLHLLRAAELAGTELPLASTWLMALPGAPPSLLVTVDGVQVELEVDDAQRRLTVSDVTLSPNLRHGI
;
A
#
# COMPACT_ATOMS: atom_id res chain seq x y z
N MET A 1 19.76 -11.66 16.00
CA MET A 1 20.62 -11.30 14.84
C MET A 1 19.76 -11.52 13.62
N SER A 2 19.27 -10.43 13.03
CA SER A 2 18.41 -10.42 11.85
C SER A 2 19.08 -11.20 10.73
N ARG A 3 18.35 -12.11 10.07
CA ARG A 3 18.85 -12.76 8.85
C ARG A 3 19.08 -11.67 7.80
N PRO A 4 20.25 -11.64 7.12
CA PRO A 4 20.48 -10.67 6.05
C PRO A 4 19.48 -10.89 4.91
N LEU A 5 19.01 -9.80 4.31
CA LEU A 5 18.12 -9.83 3.15
C LEU A 5 18.80 -10.58 1.99
N GLN A 6 18.17 -11.63 1.47
CA GLN A 6 18.73 -12.44 0.39
C GLN A 6 17.92 -12.33 -0.90
N HIS A 7 16.60 -12.10 -0.80
CA HIS A 7 15.72 -12.09 -1.95
C HIS A 7 14.73 -10.91 -1.91
N LEU A 8 14.81 -10.05 -2.91
CA LEU A 8 13.88 -8.96 -3.18
C LEU A 8 12.98 -9.32 -4.37
N LEU A 9 11.67 -9.15 -4.22
CA LEU A 9 10.75 -9.02 -5.35
C LEU A 9 10.58 -7.53 -5.67
N LEU A 10 11.00 -7.13 -6.87
CA LEU A 10 10.84 -5.78 -7.39
C LEU A 10 9.62 -5.73 -8.32
N VAL A 11 8.62 -4.93 -7.93
CA VAL A 11 7.39 -4.69 -8.71
C VAL A 11 7.43 -3.27 -9.24
N GLU A 12 7.76 -3.12 -10.52
CA GLU A 12 8.04 -1.83 -11.18
C GLU A 12 7.91 -2.03 -12.68
N ASP A 13 7.07 -1.24 -13.36
CA ASP A 13 6.82 -1.34 -14.80
C ASP A 13 7.88 -0.62 -15.63
N ASP A 14 8.45 0.48 -15.13
CA ASP A 14 9.47 1.24 -15.83
C ASP A 14 10.82 0.51 -15.86
N ARG A 15 11.32 0.31 -17.09
CA ARG A 15 12.56 -0.43 -17.33
C ARG A 15 13.79 0.24 -16.72
N ALA A 16 13.92 1.57 -16.82
CA ALA A 16 15.09 2.29 -16.32
C ALA A 16 15.15 2.23 -14.79
N TRP A 17 14.00 2.39 -14.13
CA TRP A 17 13.88 2.16 -12.69
C TRP A 17 14.22 0.73 -12.32
N ARG A 18 13.63 -0.25 -13.01
CA ARG A 18 13.87 -1.67 -12.73
C ARG A 18 15.35 -2.02 -12.84
N GLU A 19 16.01 -1.63 -13.92
CA GLU A 19 17.45 -1.87 -14.14
C GLU A 19 18.28 -1.21 -13.03
N ARG A 20 17.98 0.04 -12.68
CA ARG A 20 18.75 0.79 -11.68
C ARG A 20 18.62 0.19 -10.27
N LEU A 21 17.39 -0.06 -9.82
CA LEU A 21 17.11 -0.65 -8.52
C LEU A 21 17.76 -2.04 -8.40
N THR A 22 17.77 -2.81 -9.49
CA THR A 22 18.43 -4.13 -9.56
C THR A 22 19.93 -4.04 -9.35
N VAL A 23 20.60 -3.11 -10.04
CA VAL A 23 22.05 -2.89 -9.87
C VAL A 23 22.38 -2.55 -8.42
N VAL A 24 21.59 -1.68 -7.78
CA VAL A 24 21.82 -1.29 -6.39
C VAL A 24 21.59 -2.47 -5.44
N ALA A 25 20.51 -3.22 -5.59
CA ALA A 25 20.22 -4.38 -4.75
C ALA A 25 21.27 -5.50 -4.90
N HIS A 26 21.72 -5.78 -6.12
CA HIS A 26 22.80 -6.74 -6.36
C HIS A 26 24.13 -6.32 -5.74
N ALA A 27 24.45 -5.02 -5.74
CA ALA A 27 25.64 -4.52 -5.05
C ALA A 27 25.58 -4.74 -3.53
N GLU A 28 24.38 -4.87 -2.95
CA GLU A 28 24.15 -5.25 -1.55
C GLU A 28 24.04 -6.77 -1.35
N GLY A 29 24.35 -7.58 -2.38
CA GLY A 29 24.31 -9.05 -2.29
C GLY A 29 22.91 -9.65 -2.34
N VAL A 30 21.89 -8.87 -2.71
CA VAL A 30 20.48 -9.29 -2.75
C VAL A 30 20.15 -9.84 -4.13
N LYS A 31 19.53 -11.02 -4.20
CA LYS A 31 18.94 -11.55 -5.43
C LYS A 31 17.64 -10.81 -5.72
N VAL A 32 17.44 -10.42 -6.98
CA VAL A 32 16.20 -9.73 -7.40
C VAL A 32 15.37 -10.63 -8.30
N SER A 33 14.06 -10.66 -8.06
CA SER A 33 13.04 -11.15 -9.00
C SER A 33 12.15 -9.99 -9.41
N HIS A 34 11.56 -10.07 -10.59
CA HIS A 34 10.79 -8.98 -11.17
C HIS A 34 9.34 -9.36 -11.37
N ALA A 35 8.47 -8.37 -11.25
CA ALA A 35 7.12 -8.34 -11.77
C ALA A 35 6.89 -6.95 -12.38
N ALA A 36 6.17 -6.87 -13.50
CA ALA A 36 5.90 -5.62 -14.19
C ALA A 36 4.67 -4.87 -13.63
N ASP A 37 3.82 -5.54 -12.85
CA ASP A 37 2.67 -4.92 -12.17
C ASP A 37 2.15 -5.78 -11.01
N GLY A 38 1.07 -5.29 -10.38
CA GLY A 38 0.45 -5.94 -9.23
C GLY A 38 -0.05 -7.35 -9.53
N GLN A 39 -0.62 -7.59 -10.71
CA GLN A 39 -1.20 -8.88 -11.06
C GLN A 39 -0.10 -9.94 -11.26
N GLU A 40 0.96 -9.59 -12.00
CA GLU A 40 2.09 -10.50 -12.19
C GLU A 40 2.77 -10.85 -10.86
N ALA A 41 2.91 -9.86 -9.96
CA ALA A 41 3.47 -10.08 -8.63
C ALA A 41 2.59 -11.03 -7.79
N LEU A 42 1.27 -10.82 -7.81
CA LEU A 42 0.31 -11.66 -7.08
C LEU A 42 0.33 -13.10 -7.58
N ASP A 43 0.32 -13.29 -8.91
CA ASP A 43 0.37 -14.62 -9.53
C ASP A 43 1.70 -15.32 -9.19
N TRP A 44 2.81 -14.60 -9.28
CA TRP A 44 4.14 -15.11 -8.95
C TRP A 44 4.23 -15.56 -7.48
N LEU A 45 3.60 -14.82 -6.57
CA LEU A 45 3.55 -15.14 -5.14
C LEU A 45 2.64 -16.34 -4.86
N CYS A 46 1.43 -16.36 -5.44
CA CYS A 46 0.43 -17.40 -5.20
C CYS A 46 0.84 -18.78 -5.72
N THR A 47 1.58 -18.82 -6.83
CA THR A 47 2.06 -20.05 -7.49
C THR A 47 3.29 -20.67 -6.85
N ARG A 48 3.91 -19.99 -5.87
CA ARG A 48 5.14 -20.46 -5.21
C ARG A 48 4.89 -20.96 -3.78
N PRO A 49 5.69 -21.93 -3.29
CA PRO A 49 5.63 -22.33 -1.90
C PRO A 49 6.19 -21.22 -1.01
N ARG A 50 5.70 -21.14 0.23
CA ARG A 50 6.10 -20.11 1.21
C ARG A 50 7.62 -20.05 1.45
N ALA A 51 8.31 -21.19 1.37
CA ALA A 51 9.77 -21.26 1.52
C ALA A 51 10.55 -20.55 0.39
N SER A 52 9.89 -20.27 -0.75
CA SER A 52 10.46 -19.59 -1.91
C SER A 52 9.96 -18.13 -2.05
N HIS A 53 9.23 -17.64 -1.05
CA HIS A 53 8.82 -16.25 -1.01
C HIS A 53 10.04 -15.32 -0.81
N PRO A 54 9.97 -14.08 -1.31
CA PRO A 54 11.01 -13.10 -1.10
C PRO A 54 11.00 -12.65 0.37
N ASP A 55 12.16 -12.17 0.82
CA ASP A 55 12.29 -11.58 2.14
C ASP A 55 11.64 -10.18 2.18
N LEU A 56 11.63 -9.48 1.03
CA LEU A 56 11.05 -8.14 0.87
C LEU A 56 10.40 -7.98 -0.50
N ILE A 57 9.34 -7.18 -0.56
CA ILE A 57 8.79 -6.64 -1.80
C ILE A 57 9.13 -5.15 -1.88
N LEU A 58 9.81 -4.70 -2.93
CA LEU A 58 9.90 -3.28 -3.29
C LEU A 58 8.79 -3.01 -4.31
N LEU A 59 7.83 -2.18 -3.93
CA LEU A 59 6.56 -2.04 -4.64
C LEU A 59 6.34 -0.62 -5.13
N ASP A 60 6.36 -0.40 -6.45
CA ASP A 60 5.80 0.84 -7.01
C ASP A 60 4.29 0.89 -6.75
N LEU A 61 3.80 2.06 -6.35
CA LEU A 61 2.38 2.32 -6.12
C LEU A 61 1.64 2.74 -7.40
N LEU A 62 2.35 3.21 -8.42
CA LEU A 62 1.79 3.59 -9.72
C LEU A 62 2.16 2.52 -10.76
N LEU A 63 1.31 1.50 -10.88
CA LEU A 63 1.50 0.39 -11.82
C LEU A 63 0.30 0.27 -12.76
N PRO A 64 0.48 -0.28 -13.99
CA PRO A 64 -0.63 -0.59 -14.88
C PRO A 64 -1.42 -1.82 -14.41
N ARG A 65 -2.65 -1.98 -14.92
CA ARG A 65 -3.57 -3.09 -14.62
C ARG A 65 -4.01 -3.16 -13.16
N MET A 66 -3.17 -3.70 -12.28
CA MET A 66 -3.36 -3.71 -10.83
C MET A 66 -2.29 -2.82 -10.22
N ASP A 67 -2.73 -1.74 -9.58
CA ASP A 67 -1.80 -0.80 -8.98
C ASP A 67 -1.22 -1.33 -7.65
N GLY A 68 -0.18 -0.66 -7.14
CA GLY A 68 0.51 -1.15 -5.95
C GLY A 68 -0.33 -1.09 -4.68
N TRP A 69 -1.36 -0.25 -4.63
CA TRP A 69 -2.28 -0.21 -3.49
C TRP A 69 -3.21 -1.42 -3.49
N GLU A 70 -3.73 -1.78 -4.66
CA GLU A 70 -4.55 -2.98 -4.84
C GLU A 70 -3.74 -4.24 -4.49
N LEU A 71 -2.51 -4.34 -4.99
CA LEU A 71 -1.61 -5.44 -4.62
C LEU A 71 -1.37 -5.46 -3.11
N TYR A 72 -1.07 -4.32 -2.48
CA TYR A 72 -0.89 -4.26 -1.03
C TYR A 72 -2.11 -4.81 -0.29
N GLY A 73 -3.32 -4.37 -0.65
CA GLY A 73 -4.57 -4.87 -0.09
C GLY A 73 -4.70 -6.40 -0.21
N GLN A 74 -4.44 -6.95 -1.40
CA GLN A 74 -4.44 -8.40 -1.65
C GLN A 74 -3.40 -9.15 -0.81
N LEU A 75 -2.20 -8.57 -0.63
CA LEU A 75 -1.18 -9.16 0.23
C LEU A 75 -1.67 -9.21 1.68
N ARG A 76 -2.34 -8.17 2.16
CA ARG A 76 -2.80 -8.07 3.56
C ARG A 76 -3.94 -9.04 3.89
N THR A 77 -4.90 -9.18 3.00
CA THR A 77 -6.08 -10.05 3.18
C THR A 77 -5.81 -11.50 2.84
N ASN A 78 -4.70 -11.83 2.17
CA ASN A 78 -4.33 -13.20 1.87
C ASN A 78 -3.49 -13.81 3.00
N ALA A 79 -4.04 -14.80 3.71
CA ALA A 79 -3.36 -15.46 4.82
C ALA A 79 -1.99 -16.07 4.48
N ARG A 80 -1.78 -16.49 3.21
CA ARG A 80 -0.50 -17.02 2.75
C ARG A 80 0.51 -15.91 2.45
N LEU A 81 0.09 -14.68 2.17
CA LEU A 81 0.95 -13.59 1.69
C LEU A 81 1.09 -12.46 2.69
N ARG A 82 0.18 -12.34 3.67
CA ARG A 82 0.21 -11.28 4.67
C ARG A 82 1.54 -11.24 5.39
N HIS A 83 2.25 -12.37 5.48
CA HIS A 83 3.57 -12.49 6.08
C HIS A 83 4.74 -11.83 5.31
N LEU A 84 4.49 -11.17 4.18
CA LEU A 84 5.51 -10.48 3.39
C LEU A 84 5.66 -9.03 3.85
N GLY A 85 6.90 -8.55 3.92
CA GLY A 85 7.20 -7.14 4.16
C GLY A 85 7.22 -6.36 2.86
N VAL A 86 6.73 -5.12 2.89
CA VAL A 86 6.64 -4.24 1.71
C VAL A 86 7.40 -2.94 1.98
N LEU A 87 8.33 -2.60 1.10
CA LEU A 87 8.93 -1.28 0.99
C LEU A 87 8.18 -0.54 -0.13
N MET A 88 7.39 0.46 0.23
CA MET A 88 6.58 1.21 -0.74
C MET A 88 7.46 2.22 -1.50
N PHE A 89 7.28 2.30 -2.81
CA PHE A 89 8.04 3.15 -3.71
C PHE A 89 7.11 4.06 -4.49
N SER A 90 7.24 5.39 -4.33
CA SER A 90 6.40 6.33 -5.08
C SER A 90 6.95 7.75 -5.07
N GLY A 91 6.65 8.54 -6.10
CA GLY A 91 6.97 9.97 -6.16
C GLY A 91 6.03 10.84 -5.33
N ALA A 92 4.85 10.31 -4.98
CA ALA A 92 3.80 11.02 -4.23
C ALA A 92 4.00 10.98 -2.70
N LEU A 93 5.06 10.32 -2.23
CA LEU A 93 5.39 10.26 -0.81
C LEU A 93 5.77 11.65 -0.26
N SER A 94 5.20 11.97 0.91
CA SER A 94 5.44 13.20 1.68
C SER A 94 6.46 13.01 2.79
N GLY A 95 6.75 11.76 3.20
CA GLY A 95 7.64 11.44 4.33
C GLY A 95 6.94 11.49 5.69
N GLN A 96 5.62 11.68 5.71
CA GLN A 96 4.78 11.64 6.91
C GLN A 96 3.67 10.61 6.77
N GLU A 97 3.92 9.53 6.03
CA GLU A 97 2.98 8.44 5.85
C GLU A 97 2.65 7.78 7.20
N PRO A 98 1.37 7.67 7.58
CA PRO A 98 1.04 6.92 8.78
C PRO A 98 1.37 5.44 8.56
N PRO A 99 1.69 4.71 9.65
CA PRO A 99 2.11 3.33 9.55
C PRO A 99 0.99 2.44 8.98
N LEU A 100 1.38 1.50 8.13
CA LEU A 100 0.54 0.46 7.55
C LEU A 100 1.13 -0.92 7.89
N ASP A 101 0.27 -1.90 8.15
CA ASP A 101 0.70 -3.20 8.66
C ASP A 101 1.50 -4.02 7.64
N GLY A 102 2.75 -4.31 7.97
CA GLY A 102 3.65 -5.03 7.06
C GLY A 102 4.31 -4.14 6.01
N VAL A 103 4.06 -2.82 6.03
CA VAL A 103 4.94 -1.84 5.39
C VAL A 103 6.15 -1.62 6.30
N VAL A 104 7.33 -1.93 5.81
CA VAL A 104 8.59 -1.82 6.58
C VAL A 104 9.27 -0.46 6.40
N GLY A 105 8.82 0.30 5.41
CA GLY A 105 9.33 1.62 5.10
C GLY A 105 8.75 2.18 3.81
N TYR A 106 9.09 3.43 3.56
CA TYR A 106 8.72 4.18 2.37
C TYR A 106 10.00 4.72 1.71
N LEU A 107 10.09 4.55 0.40
CA LEU A 107 11.17 5.04 -0.45
C LEU A 107 10.60 6.01 -1.46
N ARG A 108 10.90 7.30 -1.30
CA ARG A 108 10.48 8.31 -2.28
C ARG A 108 11.21 8.10 -3.60
N LYS A 109 10.46 7.98 -4.70
CA LYS A 109 10.97 7.87 -6.08
C LYS A 109 11.54 9.23 -6.50
N PRO A 110 12.87 9.39 -6.69
CA PRO A 110 13.43 10.65 -7.16
C PRO A 110 13.03 10.92 -8.61
N HIS A 111 13.34 12.13 -9.11
CA HIS A 111 13.03 12.51 -10.50
C HIS A 111 13.82 11.71 -11.55
N ALA A 112 14.93 11.08 -11.15
CA ALA A 112 15.79 10.29 -12.02
C ALA A 112 16.30 9.03 -11.28
N PRO A 113 16.39 7.87 -11.96
CA PRO A 113 16.84 6.61 -11.34
C PRO A 113 18.19 6.70 -10.62
N GLU A 114 19.14 7.46 -11.15
CA GLU A 114 20.51 7.56 -10.65
C GLU A 114 20.58 8.09 -9.21
N ALA A 115 19.57 8.86 -8.79
CA ALA A 115 19.51 9.47 -7.46
C ALA A 115 18.99 8.52 -6.36
N VAL A 116 18.55 7.30 -6.69
CA VAL A 116 17.93 6.39 -5.71
C VAL A 116 18.94 5.59 -4.88
N ASP A 117 20.18 5.49 -5.33
CA ASP A 117 21.19 4.56 -4.77
C ASP A 117 21.37 4.67 -3.27
N GLY A 118 21.65 5.90 -2.80
CA GLY A 118 21.92 6.13 -1.39
C GLY A 118 20.72 5.77 -0.53
N ALA A 119 19.53 6.17 -0.98
CA ALA A 119 18.28 5.92 -0.27
C ALA A 119 17.92 4.43 -0.24
N LEU A 120 18.02 3.72 -1.37
CA LEU A 120 17.76 2.29 -1.43
C LEU A 120 18.78 1.51 -0.59
N ARG A 121 20.09 1.79 -0.69
CA ARG A 121 21.10 1.13 0.15
C ARG A 121 20.83 1.33 1.64
N ALA A 122 20.48 2.55 2.04
CA ALA A 122 20.15 2.86 3.43
C ALA A 122 18.95 2.02 3.90
N GLN A 123 17.90 1.93 3.08
CA GLN A 123 16.73 1.10 3.39
C GLN A 123 17.12 -0.38 3.50
N LEU A 124 17.78 -0.96 2.51
CA LEU A 124 18.12 -2.40 2.49
C LEU A 124 19.01 -2.83 3.67
N ARG A 125 19.92 -1.95 4.13
CA ARG A 125 20.78 -2.20 5.30
C ARG A 125 20.09 -1.97 6.63
N GLY A 126 19.13 -1.04 6.66
CA GLY A 126 18.43 -0.58 7.85
C GLY A 126 17.06 -1.21 8.06
N LEU A 127 16.67 -2.20 7.26
CA LEU A 127 15.36 -2.83 7.40
C LEU A 127 15.19 -3.35 8.83
N PRO A 128 14.11 -2.95 9.53
CA PRO A 128 13.81 -3.53 10.83
C PRO A 128 13.63 -5.05 10.68
N GLU A 129 13.92 -5.82 11.74
CA GLU A 129 13.45 -7.20 11.80
C GLU A 129 11.93 -7.16 11.54
N LEU A 130 11.49 -7.86 10.49
CA LEU A 130 10.07 -7.95 10.13
C LEU A 130 9.30 -8.30 11.40
N PRO A 131 8.40 -7.43 11.89
CA PRO A 131 7.77 -7.66 13.19
C PRO A 131 7.10 -9.03 13.20
N ALA A 132 7.19 -9.73 14.34
CA ALA A 132 6.39 -10.92 14.58
C ALA A 132 4.91 -10.54 14.46
N ARG A 133 4.17 -11.31 13.68
CA ARG A 133 2.88 -10.91 13.08
C ARG A 133 1.72 -11.38 13.93
N ASP A 134 0.98 -10.45 14.51
CA ASP A 134 -0.26 -10.71 15.26
C ASP A 134 -1.31 -9.58 15.13
N SER A 135 -1.28 -8.77 14.07
CA SER A 135 -2.42 -7.89 13.81
C SER A 135 -3.63 -8.68 13.31
N ALA A 136 -4.83 -8.27 13.77
CA ALA A 136 -6.08 -8.82 13.31
C ALA A 136 -6.17 -8.75 11.78
N GLU A 137 -6.82 -9.75 11.16
CA GLU A 137 -6.98 -9.78 9.71
C GLU A 137 -7.67 -8.49 9.22
N PRO A 138 -7.02 -7.65 8.40
CA PRO A 138 -7.64 -6.40 7.99
C PRO A 138 -8.87 -6.66 7.12
N TYR A 139 -9.81 -5.71 7.09
CA TYR A 139 -10.96 -5.81 6.22
C TYR A 139 -10.50 -5.69 4.76
N ALA A 140 -11.14 -6.43 3.85
CA ALA A 140 -10.94 -6.23 2.43
C ALA A 140 -11.54 -4.89 2.00
N LEU A 141 -10.78 -4.08 1.27
CA LEU A 141 -11.26 -2.81 0.75
C LEU A 141 -11.79 -3.02 -0.67
N HIS A 142 -13.03 -2.60 -0.92
CA HIS A 142 -13.68 -2.66 -2.23
C HIS A 142 -14.05 -1.26 -2.69
N LEU A 143 -13.60 -0.90 -3.90
CA LEU A 143 -13.86 0.37 -4.56
C LEU A 143 -14.71 0.10 -5.81
N PRO A 144 -16.05 0.16 -5.72
CA PRO A 144 -16.92 0.07 -6.90
C PRO A 144 -16.54 1.14 -7.92
N GLU A 145 -16.49 0.78 -9.21
CA GLU A 145 -15.99 1.69 -10.24
C GLU A 145 -16.82 2.97 -10.33
N ASP A 146 -18.15 2.85 -10.30
CA ASP A 146 -19.12 3.94 -10.41
C ASP A 146 -19.01 4.96 -9.26
N VAL A 147 -18.80 4.48 -8.04
CA VAL A 147 -18.70 5.33 -6.84
C VAL A 147 -17.30 5.93 -6.68
N SER A 148 -16.25 5.19 -7.06
CA SER A 148 -14.86 5.58 -6.84
C SER A 148 -14.27 6.48 -7.93
N LEU A 149 -15.02 6.82 -8.99
CA LEU A 149 -14.57 7.72 -10.06
C LEU A 149 -13.93 9.02 -9.54
N PRO A 150 -14.49 9.74 -8.55
CA PRO A 150 -13.88 10.99 -8.07
C PRO A 150 -12.51 10.78 -7.43
N LEU A 151 -12.21 9.59 -6.89
CA LEU A 151 -10.90 9.29 -6.28
C LEU A 151 -9.80 9.15 -7.34
N ARG A 152 -10.17 8.75 -8.57
CA ARG A 152 -9.24 8.54 -9.69
C ARG A 152 -8.79 9.86 -10.31
N THR A 153 -9.58 10.91 -10.16
CA THR A 153 -9.28 12.24 -10.72
C THR A 153 -8.56 13.16 -9.74
N LEU A 154 -8.33 12.70 -8.50
CA LEU A 154 -7.61 13.47 -7.50
C LEU A 154 -6.16 13.72 -7.93
N PRO A 155 -5.58 14.89 -7.58
CA PRO A 155 -4.16 15.15 -7.73
C PRO A 155 -3.32 14.06 -7.03
N GLY A 156 -2.18 13.69 -7.62
CA GLY A 156 -1.35 12.57 -7.16
C GLY A 156 -1.10 12.52 -5.63
N PRO A 157 -0.61 13.59 -4.99
CA PRO A 157 -0.40 13.61 -3.55
C PRO A 157 -1.67 13.38 -2.72
N LEU A 158 -2.81 13.94 -3.16
CA LEU A 158 -4.08 13.78 -2.46
C LEU A 158 -4.66 12.38 -2.67
N SER A 159 -4.59 11.85 -3.90
CA SER A 159 -4.98 10.47 -4.21
C SER A 159 -4.18 9.46 -3.37
N HIS A 160 -2.87 9.69 -3.24
CA HIS A 160 -1.98 8.91 -2.37
C HIS A 160 -2.45 8.95 -0.91
N ALA A 161 -2.65 10.16 -0.37
CA ALA A 161 -3.06 10.33 1.02
C ALA A 161 -4.41 9.65 1.29
N VAL A 162 -5.40 9.79 0.41
CA VAL A 162 -6.71 9.14 0.55
C VAL A 162 -6.57 7.63 0.56
N ARG A 163 -5.90 7.03 -0.44
CA ARG A 163 -5.72 5.57 -0.53
C ARG A 163 -5.05 4.98 0.70
N LEU A 164 -4.04 5.66 1.22
CA LEU A 164 -3.36 5.25 2.45
C LEU A 164 -4.34 5.22 3.64
N HIS A 165 -5.13 6.27 3.84
CA HIS A 165 -6.11 6.33 4.93
C HIS A 165 -7.24 5.30 4.76
N LEU A 166 -7.67 4.99 3.53
CA LEU A 166 -8.65 3.92 3.29
C LEU A 166 -8.13 2.55 3.73
N LEU A 167 -6.87 2.23 3.40
CA LEU A 167 -6.23 0.99 3.84
C LEU A 167 -6.04 0.98 5.37
N ARG A 168 -5.68 2.11 5.96
CA ARG A 168 -5.56 2.22 7.42
C ARG A 168 -6.91 2.07 8.11
N ALA A 169 -7.99 2.58 7.53
CA ALA A 169 -9.34 2.34 8.03
C ALA A 169 -9.69 0.86 7.99
N ALA A 170 -9.30 0.14 6.93
CA ALA A 170 -9.51 -1.30 6.82
C ALA A 170 -8.75 -2.13 7.85
N GLU A 171 -7.54 -1.71 8.24
CA GLU A 171 -6.77 -2.30 9.34
C GLU A 171 -7.43 -2.04 10.71
N LEU A 172 -7.98 -0.84 10.91
CA LEU A 172 -8.59 -0.42 12.17
C LEU A 172 -10.03 -0.93 12.36
N ALA A 173 -10.75 -1.25 11.27
CA ALA A 173 -12.16 -1.66 11.32
C ALA A 173 -12.40 -2.91 12.19
N GLY A 174 -11.39 -3.79 12.31
CA GLY A 174 -11.45 -4.97 13.19
C GLY A 174 -10.99 -4.72 14.62
N THR A 175 -10.80 -3.46 15.02
CA THR A 175 -10.25 -3.05 16.32
C THR A 175 -11.09 -1.94 16.96
N GLU A 176 -10.80 -1.56 18.20
CA GLU A 176 -11.39 -0.35 18.77
C GLU A 176 -10.90 0.89 18.03
N LEU A 177 -11.83 1.64 17.43
CA LEU A 177 -11.50 2.87 16.71
C LEU A 177 -10.94 3.92 17.68
N PRO A 178 -9.97 4.76 17.25
CA PRO A 178 -9.44 5.80 18.11
C PRO A 178 -10.52 6.82 18.48
N LEU A 179 -10.77 6.99 19.79
CA LEU A 179 -11.84 7.85 20.34
C LEU A 179 -11.74 9.34 19.94
N ALA A 180 -10.57 9.79 19.46
CA ALA A 180 -10.31 11.18 19.06
C ALA A 180 -9.68 11.30 17.66
N SER A 181 -10.03 10.40 16.73
CA SER A 181 -9.56 10.50 15.34
C SER A 181 -10.26 11.65 14.60
N THR A 182 -9.47 12.50 13.95
CA THR A 182 -9.98 13.59 13.08
C THR A 182 -10.21 13.15 11.64
N TRP A 183 -9.74 11.95 11.27
CA TRP A 183 -9.74 11.45 9.89
C TRP A 183 -10.60 10.20 9.72
N LEU A 184 -10.97 9.50 10.81
CA LEU A 184 -11.77 8.27 10.78
C LEU A 184 -12.86 8.36 11.84
N MET A 185 -14.12 8.23 11.43
CA MET A 185 -15.27 8.27 12.35
C MET A 185 -16.24 7.13 12.04
N ALA A 186 -16.81 6.51 13.06
CA ALA A 186 -17.96 5.62 12.87
C ALA A 186 -19.22 6.46 12.71
N LEU A 187 -20.02 6.14 11.69
CA LEU A 187 -21.34 6.74 11.49
C LEU A 187 -22.42 5.78 11.98
N PRO A 188 -23.38 6.26 12.79
CA PRO A 188 -24.52 5.45 13.18
C PRO A 188 -25.40 5.18 11.95
N GLY A 189 -25.75 3.92 11.71
CA GLY A 189 -26.52 3.54 10.53
C GLY A 189 -26.89 2.06 10.51
N ALA A 190 -27.73 1.70 9.54
CA ALA A 190 -28.03 0.31 9.16
C ALA A 190 -28.04 0.21 7.62
N PRO A 191 -26.93 -0.22 6.98
CA PRO A 191 -25.73 -0.78 7.60
C PRO A 191 -24.84 0.26 8.32
N PRO A 192 -23.95 -0.18 9.24
CA PRO A 192 -22.95 0.70 9.84
C PRO A 192 -21.92 1.15 8.79
N SER A 193 -21.44 2.39 8.93
CA SER A 193 -20.43 2.97 8.02
C SER A 193 -19.27 3.59 8.78
N LEU A 194 -18.13 3.73 8.10
CA LEU A 194 -17.00 4.56 8.51
C LEU A 194 -16.88 5.75 7.56
N LEU A 195 -16.60 6.93 8.10
CA LEU A 195 -16.25 8.12 7.34
C LEU A 195 -14.76 8.37 7.42
N VAL A 196 -14.09 8.32 6.26
CA VAL A 196 -12.69 8.72 6.11
C VAL A 196 -12.63 10.14 5.56
N THR A 197 -11.90 11.03 6.24
CA THR A 197 -11.71 12.43 5.84
C THR A 197 -10.24 12.74 5.66
N VAL A 198 -9.86 13.19 4.45
CA VAL A 198 -8.48 13.57 4.10
C VAL A 198 -8.50 14.82 3.24
N ASP A 199 -7.98 15.94 3.74
CA ASP A 199 -7.77 17.20 3.00
C ASP A 199 -8.96 17.64 2.12
N GLY A 200 -10.17 17.55 2.67
CA GLY A 200 -11.40 17.95 1.97
C GLY A 200 -12.00 16.90 1.04
N VAL A 201 -11.48 15.67 1.05
CA VAL A 201 -12.10 14.46 0.50
C VAL A 201 -12.75 13.71 1.66
N GLN A 202 -14.02 13.36 1.50
CA GLN A 202 -14.76 12.49 2.39
C GLN A 202 -15.14 11.22 1.65
N VAL A 203 -14.85 10.07 2.25
CA VAL A 203 -15.17 8.76 1.71
C VAL A 203 -15.95 7.99 2.75
N GLU A 204 -17.20 7.65 2.43
CA GLU A 204 -18.01 6.77 3.26
C GLU A 204 -17.75 5.31 2.87
N LEU A 205 -17.55 4.48 3.88
CA LEU A 205 -17.25 3.05 3.78
C LEU A 205 -18.34 2.27 4.51
N GLU A 206 -19.21 1.59 3.77
CA GLU A 206 -20.12 0.61 4.37
C GLU A 206 -19.32 -0.56 4.95
N VAL A 207 -19.67 -0.97 6.17
CA VAL A 207 -19.02 -2.06 6.91
C VAL A 207 -19.85 -3.33 6.80
N ASP A 208 -19.23 -4.39 6.26
CA ASP A 208 -19.74 -5.75 6.27
C ASP A 208 -18.85 -6.61 7.17
N ASP A 209 -19.20 -6.71 8.45
CA ASP A 209 -18.46 -7.49 9.45
C ASP A 209 -18.46 -8.98 9.15
N ALA A 210 -19.55 -9.50 8.56
CA ALA A 210 -19.68 -10.91 8.24
C ALA A 210 -18.68 -11.33 7.15
N GLN A 211 -18.43 -10.45 6.18
CA GLN A 211 -17.47 -10.67 5.10
C GLN A 211 -16.11 -10.01 5.35
N ARG A 212 -15.94 -9.32 6.48
CA ARG A 212 -14.79 -8.45 6.77
C ARG A 212 -14.45 -7.56 5.59
N ARG A 213 -15.43 -6.81 5.07
CA ARG A 213 -15.25 -5.94 3.91
C ARG A 213 -15.68 -4.51 4.21
N LEU A 214 -14.91 -3.55 3.72
CA LEU A 214 -15.28 -2.16 3.60
C LEU A 214 -15.55 -1.84 2.12
N THR A 215 -16.73 -1.32 1.82
CA THR A 215 -17.10 -0.91 0.46
C THR A 215 -17.26 0.60 0.40
N VAL A 216 -16.57 1.27 -0.52
CA VAL A 216 -16.81 2.69 -0.78
C VAL A 216 -18.25 2.88 -1.27
N SER A 217 -19.06 3.58 -0.48
CA SER A 217 -20.48 3.83 -0.75
C SER A 217 -20.77 5.26 -1.21
N ASP A 218 -19.96 6.23 -0.77
CA ASP A 218 -20.02 7.61 -1.27
C ASP A 218 -18.64 8.28 -1.26
N VAL A 219 -18.44 9.22 -2.18
CA VAL A 219 -17.25 10.07 -2.24
C VAL A 219 -17.66 11.53 -2.42
N THR A 220 -17.46 12.31 -1.38
CA THR A 220 -17.77 13.74 -1.38
C THR A 220 -16.49 14.58 -1.40
N LEU A 221 -16.36 15.43 -2.43
CA LEU A 221 -15.27 16.40 -2.55
C LEU A 221 -15.72 17.79 -2.08
N SER A 222 -14.86 18.47 -1.32
CA SER A 222 -15.06 19.88 -0.97
C SER A 222 -15.15 20.77 -2.22
N PRO A 223 -15.89 21.90 -2.17
CA PRO A 223 -16.10 22.76 -3.34
C PRO A 223 -14.81 23.20 -4.03
N ASN A 224 -13.74 23.45 -3.27
CA ASN A 224 -12.47 23.91 -3.78
C ASN A 224 -11.74 22.86 -4.64
N LEU A 225 -11.97 21.57 -4.37
CA LEU A 225 -11.40 20.48 -5.15
C LEU A 225 -12.18 20.24 -6.45
N ARG A 226 -13.49 20.50 -6.48
CA ARG A 226 -14.32 20.26 -7.68
C ARG A 226 -13.97 21.17 -8.86
N HIS A 227 -13.43 22.36 -8.60
CA HIS A 227 -13.12 23.36 -9.64
C HIS A 227 -11.69 23.25 -10.20
N GLY A 228 -10.85 22.39 -9.59
CA GLY A 228 -9.45 22.19 -9.99
C GLY A 228 -9.19 20.86 -10.69
N ILE A 229 -10.23 20.08 -10.96
CA ILE A 229 -10.20 18.79 -11.66
C ILE A 229 -10.73 18.98 -13.07
#